data_AF-A0A534ZHS4-F1
#
_entry.id   AF-A0A534ZHS4-F1
#
_cell.length_a   1.000
_cell.length_b   1.000
_cell.length_c   1.000
_cell.angle_alpha   90.00
_cell.angle_beta   90.00
_cell.angle_gamma   90.00
#
_symmetry.space_group_name_H-M   'P 1'
#
loop_
_entity.id
_entity.type
_entity.pdbx_description
1 polymer ?
#
loop_
_entity_poly.entity_id
_entity_poly.type
_entity_poly.pdbx_seq_one_letter_code
_entity_poly.pdbx_strand_id
1 'polypeptide(L)'
;MCNGTCPTGEVCAATPTGCVCQPPPCANTSPPMCNGTCPTGESCVATPAGCVCQPPCADSAPVCNGTCPTGQVCASTPTGCVCQISACDSPPGATCSIDIDNQKPFCSGSSCNLASAVAAVAKTNTSASASTRTITIHGRCTGDPVLIDGLFNLVITGVPPSDLTHNNCSGDKGPPPGTLTSTVARKDPPFATPSGSNGEVIKVRNSTRVTIKYLNIRDGRFPFTPTTTAQIADDGLDYKRSTGGRVFCNCITNNEEGIDVDGGTCNVVEQNLVLANENGIRASAGAKWIEYKNNTSMNNDLPQTETPSDPAGRHNGLIASVSTTSNNFEGNVAIIDPTTDPNGPCHSDEGLKFYSANGNCATGNSITNFGGLTNPNPSPDDTGGCEIFNSSNNKVFGNTFSGNKDKTCTLDRNSCRVVSGTGNCGDNIPGAPACAVTTCPPLFKVESSSAPCAVVPIP
;
A
#
# COMPACT_ATOMS: atom_id res chain seq x y z
N MET A 1 41.91 -25.78 29.29
CA MET A 1 40.73 -26.65 29.17
C MET A 1 39.59 -25.98 29.92
N CYS A 2 38.37 -25.94 29.38
CA CYS A 2 37.21 -25.57 30.17
C CYS A 2 37.13 -26.56 31.34
N ASN A 3 36.91 -26.09 32.57
CA ASN A 3 36.94 -26.90 33.80
C ASN A 3 35.72 -27.86 33.91
N GLY A 4 35.40 -28.59 32.84
CA GLY A 4 34.26 -29.49 32.72
C GLY A 4 33.76 -29.62 31.27
N THR A 5 32.77 -30.48 31.06
CA THR A 5 31.97 -30.52 29.82
C THR A 5 31.10 -29.25 29.74
N CYS A 6 31.14 -28.56 28.61
CA CYS A 6 30.25 -27.42 28.36
C CYS A 6 28.78 -27.86 28.37
N PRO A 7 27.84 -26.94 28.69
CA PRO A 7 26.41 -27.18 28.54
C PRO A 7 26.06 -27.73 27.15
N THR A 8 25.01 -28.56 27.08
CA THR A 8 24.50 -29.10 25.82
C THR A 8 24.23 -27.98 24.82
N GLY A 9 24.93 -27.98 23.67
CA GLY A 9 24.81 -26.95 22.63
C GLY A 9 25.97 -25.95 22.56
N GLU A 10 26.94 -26.01 23.47
CA GLU A 10 28.12 -25.13 23.48
C GLU A 10 29.42 -25.90 23.23
N VAL A 11 30.44 -25.20 22.72
CA VAL A 11 31.79 -25.72 22.52
C VAL A 11 32.79 -24.93 23.37
N CYS A 12 33.76 -25.65 23.93
CA CYS A 12 34.86 -25.02 24.65
C CYS A 12 35.81 -24.35 23.67
N ALA A 13 35.94 -23.02 23.74
CA ALA A 13 36.84 -22.25 22.88
C ALA A 13 37.89 -21.49 23.68
N ALA A 14 39.09 -21.40 23.13
CA ALA A 14 40.20 -20.67 23.73
C ALA A 14 40.09 -19.17 23.42
N THR A 15 40.19 -18.35 24.46
CA THR A 15 40.35 -16.89 24.40
C THR A 15 41.71 -16.50 24.99
N PRO A 16 42.18 -15.26 24.77
CA PRO A 16 43.44 -14.80 25.35
C PRO A 16 43.51 -14.86 26.88
N THR A 17 42.36 -14.96 27.56
CA THR A 17 42.25 -14.97 29.03
C THR A 17 41.85 -16.33 29.62
N GLY A 18 41.59 -17.35 28.79
CA GLY A 18 41.22 -18.70 29.27
C GLY A 18 40.44 -19.52 28.26
N CYS A 19 39.73 -20.56 28.73
CA CYS A 19 38.77 -21.29 27.90
C CYS A 19 37.36 -20.96 28.39
N VAL A 20 36.46 -20.59 27.47
CA VAL A 20 35.05 -20.32 27.76
C VAL A 20 34.17 -21.24 26.92
N CYS A 21 33.04 -21.65 27.46
CA CYS A 21 32.00 -22.29 26.67
C CYS A 21 31.27 -21.19 25.89
N GLN A 22 31.20 -21.36 24.56
CA GLN A 22 30.46 -20.46 23.68
C GLN A 22 29.69 -21.28 22.65
N PRO A 23 28.61 -20.73 22.07
CA PRO A 23 27.92 -21.38 20.96
C PRO A 23 28.91 -21.73 19.82
N PRO A 24 28.80 -22.91 19.19
CA PRO A 24 29.66 -23.27 18.07
C PRO A 24 29.52 -22.24 16.94
N PRO A 25 30.64 -21.84 16.30
CA PRO A 25 30.54 -20.94 15.15
C PRO A 25 29.81 -21.65 14.01
N CYS A 26 28.62 -21.18 13.64
CA CYS A 26 27.86 -21.67 12.47
C CYS A 26 28.53 -21.29 11.13
N ALA A 27 29.63 -20.53 11.17
CA ALA A 27 30.17 -19.78 10.04
C ALA A 27 30.81 -20.63 8.92
N ASN A 28 31.06 -21.94 9.09
CA ASN A 28 31.85 -22.71 8.12
C ASN A 28 31.49 -24.20 7.95
N THR A 29 30.29 -24.66 8.29
CA THR A 29 29.98 -26.10 8.19
C THR A 29 28.66 -26.42 7.50
N SER A 30 28.77 -27.30 6.50
CA SER A 30 27.72 -28.10 5.86
C SER A 30 26.89 -28.92 6.87
N PRO A 31 25.74 -29.52 6.45
CA PRO A 31 24.78 -30.21 7.33
C PRO A 31 25.44 -31.14 8.36
N PRO A 32 24.94 -31.21 9.63
CA PRO A 32 23.52 -31.13 9.97
C PRO A 32 23.09 -30.03 10.98
N MET A 33 23.94 -29.05 11.31
CA MET A 33 23.62 -28.08 12.39
C MET A 33 22.50 -27.06 12.07
N CYS A 34 22.21 -26.79 10.79
CA CYS A 34 21.14 -25.89 10.34
C CYS A 34 19.87 -26.63 9.86
N ASN A 35 19.58 -27.82 10.39
CA ASN A 35 18.53 -28.72 9.89
C ASN A 35 18.65 -29.09 8.39
N GLY A 36 19.83 -28.93 7.79
CA GLY A 36 20.07 -29.20 6.38
C GLY A 36 20.96 -28.17 5.72
N THR A 37 21.00 -28.19 4.39
CA THR A 37 21.62 -27.14 3.58
C THR A 37 20.63 -25.98 3.53
N CYS A 38 21.08 -24.77 3.85
CA CYS A 38 20.21 -23.60 3.77
C CYS A 38 19.73 -23.37 2.33
N PRO A 39 18.48 -22.93 2.13
CA PRO A 39 17.95 -22.52 0.84
C PRO A 39 18.89 -21.56 0.10
N THR A 40 18.86 -21.58 -1.23
CA THR A 40 19.65 -20.68 -2.07
C THR A 40 19.39 -19.22 -1.68
N GLY A 41 20.45 -18.53 -1.24
CA GLY A 41 20.38 -17.13 -0.80
C GLY A 41 20.47 -16.94 0.71
N GLU A 42 20.20 -17.96 1.52
CA GLU A 42 20.28 -17.88 2.99
C GLU A 42 21.67 -18.23 3.54
N SER A 43 21.95 -17.79 4.76
CA SER A 43 23.17 -18.12 5.51
C SER A 43 22.82 -18.77 6.86
N CYS A 44 23.61 -19.78 7.24
CA CYS A 44 23.48 -20.45 8.53
C CYS A 44 24.06 -19.55 9.63
N VAL A 45 23.21 -19.01 10.51
CA VAL A 45 23.59 -18.07 11.57
C VAL A 45 23.35 -18.65 12.96
N ALA A 46 24.19 -18.27 13.92
CA ALA A 46 24.07 -18.70 15.32
C ALA A 46 23.05 -17.84 16.07
N THR A 47 22.07 -18.48 16.73
CA THR A 47 21.16 -17.85 17.70
C THR A 47 21.35 -18.47 19.09
N PRO A 48 20.86 -17.85 20.17
CA PRO A 48 20.84 -18.48 21.49
C PRO A 48 20.09 -19.83 21.55
N ALA A 49 19.25 -20.13 20.55
CA ALA A 49 18.49 -21.36 20.44
C ALA A 49 19.10 -22.40 19.47
N GLY A 50 20.22 -22.09 18.78
CA GLY A 50 20.89 -22.96 17.81
C GLY A 50 21.19 -22.28 16.47
N CYS A 51 21.71 -23.03 15.49
CA CYS A 51 21.94 -22.51 14.14
C CYS A 51 20.65 -22.55 13.32
N VAL A 52 20.31 -21.44 12.65
CA VAL A 52 19.14 -21.34 11.76
C VAL A 52 19.56 -20.77 10.41
N CYS A 53 18.85 -21.16 9.35
CA CYS A 53 19.01 -20.51 8.05
C CYS A 53 18.27 -19.17 8.07
N GLN A 54 18.98 -18.10 7.72
CA GLN A 54 18.44 -16.75 7.70
C GLN A 54 18.73 -16.09 6.35
N PRO A 55 17.78 -15.32 5.79
CA PRO A 55 18.05 -14.46 4.64
C PRO A 55 19.26 -13.55 4.91
N PRO A 56 20.05 -13.22 3.88
CA PRO A 56 21.33 -12.55 4.06
C PRO A 56 21.15 -11.14 4.61
N CYS A 57 19.98 -10.52 4.42
CA CYS A 57 19.67 -9.17 4.89
C CYS A 57 18.33 -9.12 5.65
N ALA A 58 18.04 -10.09 6.54
CA ALA A 58 16.89 -9.92 7.44
C ALA A 58 17.04 -8.58 8.20
N ASP A 59 15.93 -7.86 8.38
CA ASP A 59 15.81 -6.42 8.75
C ASP A 59 16.47 -5.94 10.07
N SER A 60 17.39 -6.71 10.65
CA SER A 60 18.09 -6.33 11.87
C SER A 60 19.56 -6.70 11.81
N ALA A 61 20.36 -5.82 12.40
CA ALA A 61 21.81 -5.87 12.53
C ALA A 61 22.37 -7.29 12.80
N PRO A 62 23.58 -7.62 12.27
CA PRO A 62 24.63 -6.66 11.90
C PRO A 62 24.96 -6.59 10.41
N VAL A 63 24.14 -7.10 9.49
CA VAL A 63 24.58 -7.30 8.09
C VAL A 63 24.70 -5.99 7.27
N CYS A 64 24.02 -4.91 7.67
CA CYS A 64 24.14 -3.57 7.07
C CYS A 64 25.04 -2.58 7.86
N ASN A 65 26.01 -3.05 8.65
CA ASN A 65 26.81 -2.21 9.56
C ASN A 65 25.98 -1.43 10.61
N GLY A 66 24.78 -1.91 10.95
CA GLY A 66 23.88 -1.29 11.91
C GLY A 66 22.46 -1.13 11.35
N THR A 67 21.63 -0.33 12.04
CA THR A 67 20.30 0.05 11.57
C THR A 67 20.43 1.03 10.41
N CYS A 68 19.73 0.78 9.31
CA CYS A 68 19.72 1.71 8.19
C CYS A 68 19.14 3.08 8.59
N PRO A 69 19.64 4.20 8.03
CA PRO A 69 19.05 5.51 8.26
C PRO A 69 17.56 5.52 7.93
N THR A 70 16.79 6.38 8.60
CA THR A 70 15.36 6.56 8.30
C THR A 70 15.15 6.80 6.81
N GLY A 71 14.24 6.03 6.21
CA GLY A 71 13.96 6.08 4.78
C GLY A 71 14.81 5.15 3.92
N GLN A 72 15.60 4.29 4.55
CA GLN A 72 16.36 3.24 3.86
C GLN A 72 15.98 1.86 4.38
N VAL A 73 16.09 0.86 3.50
CA VAL A 73 15.94 -0.57 3.81
C VAL A 73 17.27 -1.28 3.58
N CYS A 74 17.57 -2.29 4.39
CA CYS A 74 18.76 -3.12 4.23
C CYS A 74 18.52 -4.08 3.07
N ALA A 75 19.09 -3.79 1.91
CA ALA A 75 18.86 -4.57 0.69
C ALA A 75 20.11 -5.37 0.30
N SER A 76 19.88 -6.59 -0.21
CA SER A 76 20.94 -7.43 -0.73
C SER A 76 21.44 -6.91 -2.07
N THR A 77 22.76 -6.81 -2.22
CA THR A 77 23.44 -6.56 -3.49
C THR A 77 24.43 -7.68 -3.77
N PRO A 78 24.90 -7.85 -5.02
CA PRO A 78 25.96 -8.81 -5.34
C PRO A 78 27.25 -8.64 -4.51
N THR A 79 27.44 -7.48 -3.87
CA THR A 79 28.60 -7.13 -3.05
C THR A 79 28.35 -7.15 -1.54
N GLY A 80 27.14 -7.52 -1.08
CA GLY A 80 26.76 -7.53 0.34
C GLY A 80 25.45 -6.78 0.62
N CYS A 81 25.06 -6.61 1.88
CA CYS A 81 23.89 -5.82 2.24
C CYS A 81 24.25 -4.32 2.31
N VAL A 82 23.46 -3.47 1.68
CA VAL A 82 23.62 -2.01 1.74
C VAL A 82 22.29 -1.36 2.06
N CYS A 83 22.32 -0.24 2.78
CA CYS A 83 21.13 0.56 2.98
C CYS A 83 20.78 1.29 1.67
N GLN A 84 19.58 1.05 1.15
CA GLN A 84 19.07 1.67 -0.07
C GLN A 84 17.83 2.48 0.26
N ILE A 85 17.58 3.55 -0.49
CA ILE A 85 16.35 4.34 -0.37
C ILE A 85 15.16 3.38 -0.53
N SER A 86 14.24 3.40 0.45
CA SER A 86 13.00 2.65 0.31
C SER A 86 12.20 3.18 -0.88
N ALA A 87 11.50 2.29 -1.59
CA ALA A 87 10.83 2.59 -2.85
C ALA A 87 9.99 3.89 -2.87
N CYS A 88 9.35 4.25 -1.75
CA CYS A 88 8.63 5.52 -1.58
C CYS A 88 9.26 6.39 -0.49
N ASP A 89 10.39 7.03 -0.74
CA ASP A 89 10.91 8.06 0.17
C ASP A 89 11.78 9.11 -0.50
N SER A 90 11.89 10.25 0.18
CA SER A 90 12.82 11.32 -0.11
C SER A 90 14.26 10.87 0.14
N PRO A 91 15.23 11.49 -0.56
CA PRO A 91 16.63 11.23 -0.31
C PRO A 91 17.01 11.40 1.18
N PRO A 92 17.95 10.60 1.70
CA PRO A 92 18.41 10.71 3.08
C PRO A 92 18.92 12.12 3.40
N GLY A 93 18.52 12.66 4.55
CA GLY A 93 18.89 14.02 4.97
C GLY A 93 18.07 15.14 4.33
N ALA A 94 17.07 14.83 3.50
CA ALA A 94 16.17 15.84 2.96
C ALA A 94 15.34 16.51 4.07
N THR A 95 15.65 17.78 4.34
CA THR A 95 15.01 18.57 5.40
C THR A 95 13.56 18.90 5.01
N CYS A 96 12.61 18.70 5.93
CA CYS A 96 11.24 19.15 5.74
C CYS A 96 11.17 20.67 5.53
N SER A 97 10.48 21.09 4.47
CA SER A 97 9.99 22.45 4.32
C SER A 97 8.64 22.44 3.62
N ILE A 98 7.74 23.32 4.03
CA ILE A 98 6.41 23.43 3.46
C ILE A 98 6.20 24.87 3.01
N ASP A 99 5.65 25.03 1.81
CA ASP A 99 5.18 26.30 1.26
C ASP A 99 3.65 26.32 1.20
N ILE A 100 3.05 27.51 1.30
CA ILE A 100 1.64 27.71 0.98
C ILE A 100 1.52 28.78 -0.10
N ASP A 101 0.87 28.46 -1.22
CA ASP A 101 0.69 29.35 -2.38
C ASP A 101 2.02 29.97 -2.88
N ASN A 102 3.07 29.15 -2.94
CA ASN A 102 4.43 29.55 -3.30
C ASN A 102 5.08 30.59 -2.35
N GLN A 103 4.48 30.86 -1.18
CA GLN A 103 5.11 31.65 -0.13
C GLN A 103 6.05 30.75 0.67
N LYS A 104 7.35 30.94 0.44
CA LYS A 104 8.41 30.05 0.93
C LYS A 104 9.27 30.66 2.05
N PRO A 105 9.58 29.91 3.12
CA PRO A 105 8.84 28.76 3.63
C PRO A 105 7.67 29.20 4.52
N PHE A 106 6.56 28.45 4.52
CA PHE A 106 5.57 28.53 5.61
C PHE A 106 6.15 27.94 6.91
N CYS A 107 6.81 26.79 6.80
CA CYS A 107 7.65 26.23 7.87
C CYS A 107 8.83 25.44 7.32
N SER A 108 9.83 25.19 8.16
CA SER A 108 10.99 24.35 7.85
C SER A 108 11.60 23.72 9.09
N GLY A 109 12.30 22.60 8.92
CA GLY A 109 13.01 21.90 9.99
C GLY A 109 12.17 20.82 10.68
N SER A 110 12.66 20.31 11.81
CA SER A 110 12.14 19.10 12.47
C SER A 110 10.73 19.24 13.05
N SER A 111 10.27 20.45 13.35
CA SER A 111 8.91 20.71 13.84
C SER A 111 7.90 20.95 12.71
N CYS A 112 8.36 21.12 11.47
CA CYS A 112 7.51 21.38 10.32
C CYS A 112 6.79 20.09 9.88
N ASN A 113 5.47 20.15 9.74
CA ASN A 113 4.64 19.01 9.40
C ASN A 113 3.38 19.44 8.64
N LEU A 114 2.78 18.51 7.89
CA LEU A 114 1.64 18.80 7.05
C LEU A 114 0.40 19.26 7.84
N ALA A 115 0.15 18.71 9.03
CA ALA A 115 -0.99 19.08 9.86
C ALA A 115 -1.02 20.59 10.17
N SER A 116 0.13 21.20 10.44
CA SER A 116 0.24 22.65 10.69
C SER A 116 -0.14 23.51 9.47
N ALA A 117 0.22 23.08 8.26
CA ALA A 117 -0.11 23.77 7.02
C ALA A 117 -1.60 23.60 6.66
N VAL A 118 -2.15 22.41 6.86
CA VAL A 118 -3.59 22.15 6.72
C VAL A 118 -4.40 23.04 7.66
N ALA A 119 -3.99 23.15 8.93
CA ALA A 119 -4.65 24.03 9.89
C ALA A 119 -4.59 25.51 9.49
N ALA A 120 -3.54 25.95 8.78
CA ALA A 120 -3.45 27.30 8.25
C ALA A 120 -4.44 27.52 7.09
N VAL A 121 -4.57 26.57 6.16
CA VAL A 121 -5.51 26.64 5.03
C VAL A 121 -6.97 26.49 5.48
N ALA A 122 -7.22 25.72 6.54
CA ALA A 122 -8.56 25.53 7.11
C ALA A 122 -9.21 26.84 7.58
N LYS A 123 -8.45 27.93 7.75
CA LYS A 123 -8.98 29.25 8.10
C LYS A 123 -9.72 29.93 6.95
N THR A 124 -9.44 29.54 5.69
CA THR A 124 -9.96 30.21 4.49
C THR A 124 -10.76 29.28 3.57
N ASN A 125 -10.48 27.97 3.61
CA ASN A 125 -10.96 27.02 2.61
C ASN A 125 -12.11 26.13 3.10
N THR A 126 -13.11 26.74 3.74
CA THR A 126 -14.27 26.04 4.33
C THR A 126 -15.55 26.15 3.51
N SER A 127 -15.48 26.71 2.29
CA SER A 127 -16.63 26.85 1.40
C SER A 127 -16.26 26.71 -0.07
N ALA A 128 -17.23 26.33 -0.90
CA ALA A 128 -17.02 26.07 -2.33
C ALA A 128 -16.53 27.29 -3.13
N SER A 129 -16.77 28.52 -2.63
CA SER A 129 -16.32 29.78 -3.25
C SER A 129 -14.90 30.17 -2.89
N ALA A 130 -14.24 29.48 -1.94
CA ALA A 130 -12.85 29.74 -1.60
C ALA A 130 -11.94 29.56 -2.81
N SER A 131 -10.93 30.41 -2.98
CA SER A 131 -9.93 30.18 -4.02
C SER A 131 -9.10 28.93 -3.70
N THR A 132 -8.62 28.26 -4.75
CA THR A 132 -7.74 27.10 -4.56
C THR A 132 -6.48 27.50 -3.82
N ARG A 133 -6.17 26.80 -2.73
CA ARG A 133 -4.90 26.92 -2.00
C ARG A 133 -4.01 25.74 -2.33
N THR A 134 -2.70 25.96 -2.38
CA THR A 134 -1.71 24.92 -2.65
C THR A 134 -0.72 24.82 -1.50
N ILE A 135 -0.62 23.65 -0.89
CA ILE A 135 0.42 23.28 0.07
C ILE A 135 1.49 22.49 -0.70
N THR A 136 2.73 22.97 -0.73
CA THR A 136 3.85 22.28 -1.38
C THR A 136 4.81 21.72 -0.35
N ILE A 137 5.08 20.41 -0.39
CA ILE A 137 5.97 19.69 0.51
C ILE A 137 7.34 19.51 -0.14
N HIS A 138 8.40 19.78 0.61
CA HIS A 138 9.79 19.52 0.24
C HIS A 138 10.47 18.62 1.28
N GLY A 139 11.29 17.68 0.82
CA GLY A 139 12.03 16.77 1.69
C GLY A 139 11.12 15.79 2.44
N ARG A 140 11.53 15.34 3.62
CA ARG A 140 10.74 14.39 4.44
C ARG A 140 10.10 15.09 5.63
N CYS A 141 8.78 15.23 5.60
CA CYS A 141 7.99 15.81 6.66
C CYS A 141 7.29 14.71 7.47
N THR A 142 7.80 14.45 8.67
CA THR A 142 7.27 13.44 9.60
C THR A 142 6.46 14.11 10.71
N GLY A 143 5.26 13.62 10.99
CA GLY A 143 4.36 14.24 11.98
C GLY A 143 3.25 13.33 12.48
N ASP A 144 2.34 13.92 13.27
CA ASP A 144 1.09 13.25 13.68
C ASP A 144 0.18 12.96 12.47
N PRO A 145 -0.77 12.01 12.57
CA PRO A 145 -1.81 11.78 11.56
C PRO A 145 -2.46 13.08 11.08
N VAL A 146 -2.72 13.19 9.78
CA VAL A 146 -3.23 14.42 9.17
C VAL A 146 -4.72 14.28 8.86
N LEU A 147 -5.54 15.14 9.46
CA LEU A 147 -6.97 15.24 9.11
C LEU A 147 -7.25 16.51 8.30
N ILE A 148 -7.77 16.33 7.10
CA ILE A 148 -8.34 17.36 6.23
C ILE A 148 -9.85 17.19 6.28
N ASP A 149 -10.54 18.04 7.04
CA ASP A 149 -11.98 17.89 7.30
C ASP A 149 -12.78 19.11 6.83
N GLY A 150 -13.80 18.86 6.01
CA GLY A 150 -14.70 19.91 5.53
C GLY A 150 -14.04 20.99 4.66
N LEU A 151 -12.89 20.69 4.04
CA LEU A 151 -12.15 21.67 3.24
C LEU A 151 -12.57 21.63 1.76
N PHE A 152 -12.46 22.78 1.11
CA PHE A 152 -12.75 23.00 -0.29
C PHE A 152 -11.52 23.53 -1.03
N ASN A 153 -11.31 23.07 -2.26
CA ASN A 153 -10.34 23.65 -3.20
C ASN A 153 -8.92 23.65 -2.63
N LEU A 154 -8.40 22.48 -2.28
CA LEU A 154 -7.07 22.32 -1.71
C LEU A 154 -6.25 21.40 -2.60
N VAL A 155 -5.03 21.82 -2.91
CA VAL A 155 -4.00 20.97 -3.53
C VAL A 155 -2.89 20.78 -2.52
N ILE A 156 -2.57 19.53 -2.19
CA ILE A 156 -1.35 19.16 -1.48
C ILE A 156 -0.46 18.45 -2.47
N THR A 157 0.73 18.98 -2.67
CA THR A 157 1.65 18.51 -3.71
C THR A 157 3.06 18.37 -3.17
N GLY A 158 3.78 17.36 -3.65
CA GLY A 158 5.23 17.34 -3.57
C GLY A 158 5.86 18.16 -4.69
N VAL A 159 7.19 18.11 -4.76
CA VAL A 159 7.95 18.55 -5.92
C VAL A 159 7.60 17.63 -7.09
N PRO A 160 7.12 18.16 -8.24
CA PRO A 160 6.85 17.33 -9.40
C PRO A 160 8.09 16.53 -9.82
N PRO A 161 7.93 15.28 -10.28
CA PRO A 161 9.06 14.51 -10.79
C PRO A 161 9.68 15.19 -12.02
N SER A 162 10.95 14.89 -12.28
CA SER A 162 11.70 15.45 -13.42
C SER A 162 11.17 14.97 -14.77
N ASP A 163 10.66 13.74 -14.82
CA ASP A 163 9.95 13.20 -15.98
C ASP A 163 8.43 13.37 -15.79
N LEU A 164 7.79 14.00 -16.77
CA LEU A 164 6.35 14.27 -16.81
C LEU A 164 5.71 13.78 -18.11
N THR A 165 6.42 12.96 -18.89
CA THR A 165 5.99 12.52 -20.22
C THR A 165 4.73 11.65 -20.21
N HIS A 166 4.35 11.11 -19.06
CA HIS A 166 3.20 10.22 -18.90
C HIS A 166 2.03 10.95 -18.20
N ASN A 167 1.35 11.84 -18.94
CA ASN A 167 0.23 12.65 -18.44
C ASN A 167 0.55 13.49 -17.18
N ASN A 168 1.75 14.07 -17.13
CA ASN A 168 2.28 14.78 -15.95
C ASN A 168 2.62 13.86 -14.76
N CYS A 169 2.82 12.57 -15.00
CA CYS A 169 3.46 11.67 -14.06
C CYS A 169 4.78 11.14 -14.66
N SER A 170 5.66 10.60 -13.81
CA SER A 170 6.91 9.96 -14.23
C SER A 170 6.71 8.57 -14.83
N GLY A 171 5.50 8.01 -14.76
CA GLY A 171 5.16 6.74 -15.40
C GLY A 171 3.67 6.63 -15.74
N ASP A 172 3.36 5.79 -16.72
CA ASP A 172 2.00 5.59 -17.23
C ASP A 172 1.09 4.93 -16.19
N LYS A 173 1.64 4.02 -15.37
CA LYS A 173 0.93 3.33 -14.27
C LYS A 173 1.32 3.82 -12.88
N GLY A 174 1.85 5.04 -12.81
CA GLY A 174 2.34 5.68 -11.60
C GLY A 174 3.85 5.87 -11.58
N PRO A 175 4.36 6.58 -10.56
CA PRO A 175 5.76 6.97 -10.53
C PRO A 175 6.65 5.74 -10.30
N PRO A 176 7.76 5.58 -11.03
CA PRO A 176 8.75 4.56 -10.68
C PRO A 176 9.29 4.79 -9.27
N PRO A 177 9.64 3.72 -8.53
CA PRO A 177 10.25 3.83 -7.20
C PRO A 177 11.43 4.81 -7.14
N GLY A 178 11.47 5.63 -6.09
CA GLY A 178 12.54 6.61 -5.86
C GLY A 178 12.52 7.86 -6.75
N THR A 179 11.52 8.03 -7.63
CA THR A 179 11.45 9.22 -8.50
C THR A 179 10.85 10.46 -7.83
N LEU A 180 10.12 10.29 -6.72
CA LEU A 180 9.53 11.39 -5.95
C LEU A 180 10.45 11.81 -4.80
N THR A 181 10.54 13.11 -4.53
CA THR A 181 11.48 13.69 -3.55
C THR A 181 10.81 14.39 -2.36
N SER A 182 9.50 14.20 -2.22
CA SER A 182 8.69 14.83 -1.17
C SER A 182 7.93 13.73 -0.42
N THR A 183 8.17 13.61 0.88
CA THR A 183 7.56 12.58 1.72
C THR A 183 6.71 13.20 2.81
N VAL A 184 5.51 12.65 2.98
CA VAL A 184 4.71 12.78 4.19
C VAL A 184 4.74 11.42 4.88
N ALA A 185 5.20 11.40 6.13
CA ALA A 185 5.24 10.20 6.94
C ALA A 185 4.58 10.45 8.29
N ARG A 186 3.89 9.45 8.82
CA ARG A 186 3.47 9.48 10.23
C ARG A 186 4.70 9.27 11.12
N LYS A 187 4.68 9.79 12.34
CA LYS A 187 5.74 9.57 13.33
C LYS A 187 5.43 8.32 14.16
N ASP A 188 6.46 7.68 14.69
CA ASP A 188 6.31 6.56 15.62
C ASP A 188 5.46 6.96 16.86
N PRO A 189 4.70 6.02 17.45
CA PRO A 189 4.01 6.26 18.71
C PRO A 189 4.98 6.70 19.82
N PRO A 190 4.57 7.58 20.75
CA PRO A 190 3.23 8.16 20.84
C PRO A 190 3.00 9.31 19.85
N PHE A 191 1.85 9.28 19.19
CA PHE A 191 1.33 10.37 18.36
C PHE A 191 -0.08 10.78 18.82
N ALA A 192 -0.50 11.97 18.42
CA ALA A 192 -1.83 12.48 18.72
C ALA A 192 -2.76 12.22 17.53
N THR A 193 -3.72 11.31 17.68
CA THR A 193 -4.74 11.06 16.67
C THR A 193 -5.79 12.19 16.67
N PRO A 194 -5.99 12.91 15.56
CA PRO A 194 -7.03 13.92 15.45
C PRO A 194 -8.43 13.31 15.62
N SER A 195 -9.34 14.03 16.27
CA SER A 195 -10.74 13.59 16.37
C SER A 195 -11.37 13.45 14.99
N GLY A 196 -11.83 12.23 14.66
CA GLY A 196 -12.39 11.89 13.35
C GLY A 196 -11.43 11.20 12.39
N SER A 197 -10.21 10.88 12.85
CA SER A 197 -9.22 10.01 12.22
C SER A 197 -8.97 8.80 13.13
N ASN A 198 -8.61 7.67 12.53
CA ASN A 198 -8.19 6.48 13.27
C ASN A 198 -6.67 6.46 13.49
N GLY A 199 -5.94 7.15 12.62
CA GLY A 199 -4.48 7.23 12.65
C GLY A 199 -3.86 7.29 11.26
N GLU A 200 -4.66 7.41 10.20
CA GLU A 200 -4.23 7.42 8.81
C GLU A 200 -3.14 8.47 8.58
N VAL A 201 -2.19 8.18 7.68
CA VAL A 201 -1.13 9.16 7.38
C VAL A 201 -1.76 10.46 6.88
N ILE A 202 -2.73 10.35 5.97
CA ILE A 202 -3.58 11.45 5.52
C ILE A 202 -5.04 10.97 5.40
N LYS A 203 -5.95 11.59 6.15
CA LYS A 203 -7.39 11.42 6.01
C LYS A 203 -8.04 12.67 5.43
N VAL A 204 -8.78 12.51 4.35
CA VAL A 204 -9.58 13.55 3.70
C VAL A 204 -11.06 13.25 3.92
N ARG A 205 -11.65 13.93 4.90
CA ARG A 205 -13.00 13.67 5.37
C ARG A 205 -13.97 14.79 4.98
N ASN A 206 -15.17 14.45 4.51
CA ASN A 206 -16.24 15.39 4.18
C ASN A 206 -15.78 16.60 3.32
N SER A 207 -14.75 16.42 2.52
CA SER A 207 -14.07 17.51 1.82
C SER A 207 -14.39 17.48 0.33
N THR A 208 -14.22 18.61 -0.36
CA THR A 208 -14.59 18.74 -1.77
C THR A 208 -13.43 19.31 -2.59
N ARG A 209 -13.11 18.70 -3.73
CA ARG A 209 -12.01 19.16 -4.61
C ARG A 209 -10.67 19.27 -3.87
N VAL A 210 -10.33 18.21 -3.13
CA VAL A 210 -9.01 18.03 -2.51
C VAL A 210 -8.15 17.14 -3.40
N THR A 211 -7.00 17.65 -3.85
CA THR A 211 -6.03 16.91 -4.66
C THR A 211 -4.78 16.60 -3.83
N ILE A 212 -4.33 15.34 -3.84
CA ILE A 212 -3.05 14.89 -3.28
C ILE A 212 -2.18 14.35 -4.42
N LYS A 213 -0.99 14.92 -4.63
CA LYS A 213 -0.12 14.50 -5.73
C LYS A 213 1.38 14.62 -5.51
N TYR A 214 2.16 13.82 -6.22
CA TYR A 214 3.63 13.84 -6.22
C TYR A 214 4.25 13.61 -4.84
N LEU A 215 3.59 12.84 -3.98
CA LEU A 215 4.07 12.52 -2.64
C LEU A 215 4.48 11.05 -2.53
N ASN A 216 5.55 10.82 -1.78
CA ASN A 216 5.72 9.58 -1.04
C ASN A 216 4.86 9.65 0.22
N ILE A 217 3.97 8.69 0.45
CA ILE A 217 3.09 8.62 1.64
C ILE A 217 3.36 7.30 2.35
N ARG A 218 3.72 7.36 3.62
CA ARG A 218 4.19 6.15 4.30
C ARG A 218 4.07 6.15 5.81
N ASP A 219 4.29 4.96 6.34
CA ASP A 219 4.41 4.65 7.76
C ASP A 219 3.11 4.85 8.53
N GLY A 220 1.97 4.57 7.89
CA GLY A 220 0.68 4.30 8.55
C GLY A 220 0.70 3.03 9.42
N ARG A 221 1.86 2.37 9.55
CA ARG A 221 2.09 1.15 10.30
C ARG A 221 3.40 1.21 11.12
N PHE A 222 3.32 1.01 12.45
CA PHE A 222 4.46 1.12 13.39
C PHE A 222 4.44 0.05 14.50
N PRO A 223 5.62 -0.35 15.02
CA PRO A 223 6.43 -1.45 14.50
C PRO A 223 5.96 -2.84 14.97
N PHE A 224 6.34 -3.86 14.17
CA PHE A 224 6.32 -5.28 14.51
C PHE A 224 7.68 -5.71 15.10
N THR A 225 7.91 -5.46 16.39
CA THR A 225 8.86 -6.24 17.21
C THR A 225 8.33 -6.30 18.65
N PRO A 226 8.61 -7.39 19.41
CA PRO A 226 7.70 -7.91 20.43
C PRO A 226 7.86 -7.20 21.77
N THR A 227 7.69 -5.88 21.83
CA THR A 227 7.60 -5.16 23.11
C THR A 227 6.66 -3.96 23.01
N THR A 228 5.43 -4.19 23.49
CA THR A 228 4.60 -3.24 24.25
C THR A 228 4.13 -1.92 23.62
N THR A 229 4.41 -1.62 22.36
CA THR A 229 3.81 -0.46 21.69
C THR A 229 2.53 -0.91 21.00
N ALA A 230 1.42 -0.18 21.17
CA ALA A 230 0.14 -0.51 20.53
C ALA A 230 0.36 -0.73 19.02
N GLN A 231 0.02 -1.92 18.54
CA GLN A 231 -0.06 -2.22 17.11
C GLN A 231 -1.16 -1.34 16.56
N ILE A 232 -0.79 -0.37 15.73
CA ILE A 232 -1.72 0.53 15.06
C ILE A 232 -1.29 0.56 13.60
N ALA A 233 -1.98 -0.21 12.76
CA ALA A 233 -1.97 -0.01 11.33
C ALA A 233 -3.20 0.83 10.96
N ASP A 234 -3.01 1.76 10.04
CA ASP A 234 -4.08 2.52 9.42
C ASP A 234 -3.65 2.89 7.99
N ASP A 235 -4.60 3.41 7.24
CA ASP A 235 -4.45 3.77 5.83
C ASP A 235 -3.33 4.78 5.59
N GLY A 236 -2.67 4.65 4.44
CA GLY A 236 -1.81 5.70 3.91
C GLY A 236 -2.63 6.92 3.53
N LEU A 237 -3.68 6.70 2.72
CA LEU A 237 -4.56 7.76 2.26
C LEU A 237 -6.02 7.30 2.28
N ASP A 238 -6.85 7.96 3.11
CA ASP A 238 -8.29 7.69 3.22
C ASP A 238 -9.11 8.91 2.73
N TYR A 239 -9.87 8.72 1.66
CA TYR A 239 -10.90 9.67 1.22
C TYR A 239 -12.28 9.28 1.74
N LYS A 240 -12.60 9.74 2.96
CA LYS A 240 -13.86 9.43 3.62
C LYS A 240 -14.98 10.42 3.33
N ARG A 241 -16.04 9.99 2.65
CA ARG A 241 -17.23 10.79 2.31
C ARG A 241 -16.90 12.10 1.59
N SER A 242 -15.77 12.13 0.89
CA SER A 242 -15.27 13.29 0.16
C SER A 242 -15.69 13.24 -1.31
N THR A 243 -15.76 14.40 -1.97
CA THR A 243 -16.29 14.50 -3.34
C THR A 243 -15.41 15.30 -4.29
N GLY A 244 -15.28 14.85 -5.53
CA GLY A 244 -14.53 15.59 -6.56
C GLY A 244 -13.02 15.66 -6.27
N GLY A 245 -12.50 14.77 -5.42
CA GLY A 245 -11.10 14.70 -5.05
C GLY A 245 -10.24 14.03 -6.11
N ARG A 246 -8.93 14.19 -6.01
CA ARG A 246 -7.97 13.55 -6.92
C ARG A 246 -6.74 13.04 -6.18
N VAL A 247 -6.43 11.77 -6.33
CA VAL A 247 -5.20 11.13 -5.84
C VAL A 247 -4.36 10.78 -7.06
N PHE A 248 -3.24 11.48 -7.24
CA PHE A 248 -2.51 11.47 -8.50
C PHE A 248 -1.00 11.34 -8.35
N CYS A 249 -0.38 10.37 -9.03
CA CYS A 249 1.08 10.29 -9.13
C CYS A 249 1.78 10.28 -7.77
N ASN A 250 1.28 9.47 -6.84
CA ASN A 250 1.89 9.25 -5.52
C ASN A 250 2.55 7.86 -5.45
N CYS A 251 3.48 7.70 -4.52
CA CYS A 251 4.07 6.42 -4.13
C CYS A 251 3.69 6.13 -2.67
N ILE A 252 3.01 5.02 -2.38
CA ILE A 252 2.37 4.77 -1.08
C ILE A 252 2.76 3.40 -0.52
N THR A 253 3.35 3.37 0.69
CA THR A 253 3.93 2.14 1.26
C THR A 253 3.89 2.08 2.79
N ASN A 254 3.94 0.88 3.36
CA ASN A 254 3.98 0.62 4.81
C ASN A 254 2.76 1.19 5.57
N ASN A 255 1.56 0.83 5.12
CA ASN A 255 0.26 1.19 5.72
C ASN A 255 -0.66 -0.05 5.81
N GLU A 256 -1.84 0.08 6.45
CA GLU A 256 -2.91 -0.94 6.37
C GLU A 256 -3.41 -1.01 4.92
N GLU A 257 -4.27 -0.09 4.50
CA GLU A 257 -4.56 0.17 3.09
C GLU A 257 -3.58 1.19 2.52
N GLY A 258 -3.15 0.98 1.27
CA GLY A 258 -2.44 2.04 0.55
C GLY A 258 -3.35 3.23 0.25
N ILE A 259 -4.47 2.97 -0.42
CA ILE A 259 -5.49 3.98 -0.75
C ILE A 259 -6.87 3.41 -0.43
N ASP A 260 -7.63 4.09 0.42
CA ASP A 260 -9.05 3.84 0.63
C ASP A 260 -9.90 5.05 0.18
N VAL A 261 -11.02 4.75 -0.46
CA VAL A 261 -12.11 5.70 -0.69
C VAL A 261 -13.34 5.13 0.02
N ASP A 262 -13.49 5.52 1.29
CA ASP A 262 -14.60 5.14 2.16
C ASP A 262 -15.80 6.07 1.93
N GLY A 263 -16.75 5.61 1.10
CA GLY A 263 -17.87 6.42 0.68
C GLY A 263 -17.46 7.56 -0.27
N GLY A 264 -18.28 8.61 -0.32
CA GLY A 264 -18.00 9.76 -1.19
C GLY A 264 -18.28 9.47 -2.66
N THR A 265 -18.06 10.49 -3.50
CA THR A 265 -18.42 10.41 -4.92
C THR A 265 -17.46 11.18 -5.81
N CYS A 266 -17.28 10.75 -7.05
CA CYS A 266 -16.58 11.56 -8.06
C CYS A 266 -15.12 11.86 -7.73
N ASN A 267 -14.49 10.99 -6.96
CA ASN A 267 -13.06 11.05 -6.76
C ASN A 267 -12.37 10.30 -7.91
N VAL A 268 -11.16 10.75 -8.25
CA VAL A 268 -10.30 10.11 -9.24
C VAL A 268 -9.04 9.63 -8.53
N VAL A 269 -8.74 8.35 -8.64
CA VAL A 269 -7.51 7.72 -8.15
C VAL A 269 -6.75 7.24 -9.37
N GLU A 270 -5.70 7.95 -9.77
CA GLU A 270 -5.03 7.64 -11.02
C GLU A 270 -3.50 7.74 -10.98
N GLN A 271 -2.84 6.84 -11.70
CA GLN A 271 -1.39 6.82 -11.83
C GLN A 271 -0.67 6.84 -10.48
N ASN A 272 -1.13 6.08 -9.50
CA ASN A 272 -0.40 5.92 -8.23
C ASN A 272 0.34 4.58 -8.20
N LEU A 273 1.49 4.55 -7.54
CA LEU A 273 2.19 3.33 -7.17
C LEU A 273 1.88 3.03 -5.69
N VAL A 274 1.20 1.93 -5.44
CA VAL A 274 0.78 1.45 -4.12
C VAL A 274 1.45 0.11 -3.87
N LEU A 275 2.42 0.06 -2.96
CA LEU A 275 3.23 -1.13 -2.76
C LEU A 275 3.63 -1.40 -1.32
N ALA A 276 3.83 -2.67 -0.99
CA ALA A 276 4.25 -3.09 0.35
C ALA A 276 3.40 -2.46 1.46
N ASN A 277 2.08 -2.54 1.30
CA ASN A 277 1.07 -2.27 2.33
C ASN A 277 0.45 -3.62 2.77
N GLU A 278 -0.39 -3.64 3.80
CA GLU A 278 -1.15 -4.86 4.13
C GLU A 278 -2.18 -5.16 3.03
N ASN A 279 -2.82 -4.10 2.53
CA ASN A 279 -3.85 -4.11 1.52
C ASN A 279 -3.59 -3.06 0.44
N GLY A 280 -4.09 -3.32 -0.77
CA GLY A 280 -3.85 -2.48 -1.94
C GLY A 280 -4.77 -1.24 -2.02
N ILE A 281 -5.60 -1.20 -3.07
CA ILE A 281 -6.49 -0.07 -3.37
C ILE A 281 -7.94 -0.47 -3.16
N ARG A 282 -8.68 0.34 -2.40
CA ARG A 282 -10.03 0.04 -1.95
C ARG A 282 -11.04 1.12 -2.34
N ALA A 283 -12.22 0.64 -2.73
CA ALA A 283 -13.47 1.39 -2.73
C ALA A 283 -14.40 0.74 -1.70
N SER A 284 -14.90 1.49 -0.73
CA SER A 284 -15.72 0.90 0.35
C SER A 284 -16.88 1.80 0.76
N ALA A 285 -17.69 1.29 1.70
CA ALA A 285 -18.70 2.06 2.45
C ALA A 285 -19.63 2.96 1.62
N GLY A 286 -20.10 2.46 0.48
CA GLY A 286 -21.01 3.19 -0.41
C GLY A 286 -20.33 4.16 -1.37
N ALA A 287 -19.01 4.07 -1.56
CA ALA A 287 -18.30 4.87 -2.56
C ALA A 287 -18.92 4.63 -3.94
N LYS A 288 -19.13 5.73 -4.66
CA LYS A 288 -19.87 5.71 -5.91
C LYS A 288 -19.31 6.65 -6.96
N TRP A 289 -19.28 6.18 -8.20
CA TRP A 289 -18.74 6.94 -9.32
C TRP A 289 -17.26 7.32 -9.10
N ILE A 290 -16.46 6.41 -8.56
CA ILE A 290 -15.02 6.61 -8.42
C ILE A 290 -14.31 6.02 -9.65
N GLU A 291 -13.38 6.79 -10.22
CA GLU A 291 -12.51 6.33 -11.31
C GLU A 291 -11.15 5.91 -10.74
N TYR A 292 -10.85 4.61 -10.82
CA TYR A 292 -9.55 4.05 -10.48
C TYR A 292 -8.83 3.70 -11.78
N LYS A 293 -7.82 4.48 -12.15
CA LYS A 293 -7.26 4.39 -13.49
C LYS A 293 -5.74 4.35 -13.51
N ASN A 294 -5.20 3.39 -14.25
CA ASN A 294 -3.76 3.31 -14.47
C ASN A 294 -2.95 3.33 -13.16
N ASN A 295 -3.44 2.76 -12.07
CA ASN A 295 -2.65 2.61 -10.86
C ASN A 295 -1.88 1.31 -10.89
N THR A 296 -0.78 1.23 -10.13
CA THR A 296 -0.05 0.00 -9.84
C THR A 296 -0.24 -0.35 -8.37
N SER A 297 -0.87 -1.50 -8.09
CA SER A 297 -0.97 -2.14 -6.77
C SER A 297 -0.02 -3.34 -6.76
N MET A 298 1.12 -3.23 -6.08
CA MET A 298 2.24 -4.17 -6.19
C MET A 298 2.70 -4.69 -4.83
N ASN A 299 2.73 -6.01 -4.64
CA ASN A 299 3.27 -6.64 -3.43
C ASN A 299 2.67 -6.03 -2.15
N ASN A 300 1.36 -5.77 -2.13
CA ASN A 300 0.69 -5.30 -0.92
C ASN A 300 0.28 -6.51 -0.11
N ASP A 301 1.22 -7.11 0.59
CA ASP A 301 1.07 -8.40 1.24
C ASP A 301 1.61 -8.41 2.68
N LEU A 302 1.82 -7.23 3.28
CA LEU A 302 2.38 -7.14 4.62
C LEU A 302 1.58 -7.97 5.64
N PRO A 303 2.24 -8.51 6.68
CA PRO A 303 1.55 -9.24 7.73
C PRO A 303 0.54 -8.35 8.45
N GLN A 304 -0.71 -8.81 8.55
CA GLN A 304 -1.75 -8.18 9.35
C GLN A 304 -1.61 -8.60 10.80
N THR A 305 -1.76 -7.65 11.73
CA THR A 305 -1.81 -7.94 13.18
C THR A 305 -3.15 -7.70 13.82
N GLU A 306 -4.02 -6.98 13.15
CA GLU A 306 -5.37 -6.74 13.61
C GLU A 306 -6.40 -7.45 12.73
N THR A 307 -7.63 -7.49 13.22
CA THR A 307 -8.73 -8.02 12.42
C THR A 307 -8.94 -7.05 11.26
N PRO A 308 -8.99 -7.53 10.01
CA PRO A 308 -9.21 -6.67 8.86
C PRO A 308 -10.41 -5.74 9.08
N SER A 309 -10.22 -4.45 8.79
CA SER A 309 -11.28 -3.45 8.90
C SER A 309 -12.41 -3.68 7.88
N ASP A 310 -12.11 -4.38 6.77
CA ASP A 310 -13.09 -4.79 5.76
C ASP A 310 -13.73 -6.16 6.08
N PRO A 311 -15.08 -6.29 6.08
CA PRO A 311 -15.75 -7.58 6.17
C PRO A 311 -15.42 -8.55 5.03
N ALA A 312 -14.87 -8.06 3.91
CA ALA A 312 -14.35 -8.86 2.81
C ALA A 312 -12.98 -9.51 3.10
N GLY A 313 -12.42 -9.25 4.29
CA GLY A 313 -11.13 -9.76 4.72
C GLY A 313 -9.97 -9.03 4.04
N ARG A 314 -8.84 -9.74 3.86
CA ARG A 314 -7.64 -9.21 3.22
C ARG A 314 -7.90 -8.99 1.72
N HIS A 315 -7.20 -8.02 1.14
CA HIS A 315 -7.32 -7.67 -0.28
C HIS A 315 -6.05 -6.97 -0.76
N ASN A 316 -5.13 -7.78 -1.29
CA ASN A 316 -3.80 -7.34 -1.67
C ASN A 316 -3.80 -6.58 -3.01
N GLY A 317 -4.75 -6.86 -3.90
CA GLY A 317 -4.85 -6.17 -5.19
C GLY A 317 -5.77 -4.94 -5.17
N LEU A 318 -6.92 -5.09 -5.81
CA LEU A 318 -7.97 -4.08 -5.98
C LEU A 318 -9.27 -4.60 -5.38
N ILE A 319 -10.03 -3.77 -4.69
CA ILE A 319 -11.33 -4.18 -4.14
C ILE A 319 -12.39 -3.10 -4.28
N ALA A 320 -13.61 -3.54 -4.59
CA ALA A 320 -14.84 -2.80 -4.31
C ALA A 320 -15.66 -3.58 -3.29
N SER A 321 -15.91 -2.98 -2.13
CA SER A 321 -16.59 -3.63 -1.01
C SER A 321 -17.73 -2.78 -0.43
N VAL A 322 -18.51 -3.37 0.48
CA VAL A 322 -19.43 -2.67 1.39
C VAL A 322 -20.33 -1.63 0.70
N SER A 323 -21.33 -2.12 -0.05
CA SER A 323 -22.38 -1.30 -0.69
C SER A 323 -21.90 -0.31 -1.76
N THR A 324 -20.68 -0.47 -2.28
CA THR A 324 -20.18 0.35 -3.38
C THR A 324 -20.91 0.11 -4.68
N THR A 325 -20.99 1.15 -5.52
CA THR A 325 -21.66 1.02 -6.81
C THR A 325 -21.12 1.96 -7.87
N SER A 326 -21.24 1.55 -9.14
CA SER A 326 -20.92 2.41 -10.30
C SER A 326 -19.50 2.97 -10.25
N ASN A 327 -18.53 2.19 -9.77
CA ASN A 327 -17.12 2.55 -9.82
C ASN A 327 -16.43 1.87 -11.01
N ASN A 328 -15.41 2.51 -11.56
CA ASN A 328 -14.65 1.97 -12.68
C ASN A 328 -13.20 1.70 -12.27
N PHE A 329 -12.73 0.48 -12.53
CA PHE A 329 -11.32 0.09 -12.46
C PHE A 329 -10.82 -0.09 -13.89
N GLU A 330 -10.02 0.84 -14.38
CA GLU A 330 -9.59 0.88 -15.78
C GLU A 330 -8.08 0.87 -15.93
N GLY A 331 -7.54 -0.13 -16.63
CA GLY A 331 -6.13 -0.12 -16.98
C GLY A 331 -5.17 -0.23 -15.79
N ASN A 332 -5.62 -0.64 -14.61
CA ASN A 332 -4.75 -0.79 -13.45
C ASN A 332 -3.88 -2.04 -13.57
N VAL A 333 -2.75 -2.05 -12.87
CA VAL A 333 -1.89 -3.22 -12.68
C VAL A 333 -2.03 -3.63 -11.22
N ALA A 334 -2.51 -4.83 -10.95
CA ALA A 334 -2.38 -5.49 -9.66
C ALA A 334 -1.40 -6.65 -9.85
N ILE A 335 -0.35 -6.72 -9.03
CA ILE A 335 0.70 -7.71 -9.21
C ILE A 335 1.36 -8.12 -7.89
N ILE A 336 1.64 -9.41 -7.77
CA ILE A 336 2.67 -9.93 -6.88
C ILE A 336 3.90 -10.23 -7.75
N ASP A 337 4.92 -9.39 -7.65
CA ASP A 337 6.16 -9.50 -8.40
C ASP A 337 7.19 -10.27 -7.56
N PRO A 338 7.44 -11.56 -7.88
CA PRO A 338 8.34 -12.41 -7.11
C PRO A 338 9.81 -11.98 -7.19
N THR A 339 10.16 -11.03 -8.07
CA THR A 339 11.53 -10.49 -8.14
C THR A 339 11.79 -9.44 -7.06
N THR A 340 10.73 -8.84 -6.52
CA THR A 340 10.77 -7.78 -5.51
C THR A 340 10.03 -8.14 -4.23
N ASP A 341 9.23 -9.20 -4.25
CA ASP A 341 8.51 -9.72 -3.09
C ASP A 341 9.35 -10.77 -2.33
N PRO A 342 9.70 -10.53 -1.06
CA PRO A 342 10.47 -11.48 -0.26
C PRO A 342 9.69 -12.76 0.10
N ASN A 343 8.37 -12.75 0.01
CA ASN A 343 7.53 -13.88 0.40
C ASN A 343 7.33 -14.89 -0.75
N GLY A 344 7.81 -14.57 -1.97
CA GLY A 344 7.79 -15.47 -3.12
C GLY A 344 6.48 -15.38 -3.91
N PRO A 345 6.04 -16.45 -4.60
CA PRO A 345 4.68 -16.53 -5.09
C PRO A 345 3.77 -17.17 -4.02
N CYS A 346 2.46 -16.99 -4.19
CA CYS A 346 1.46 -17.83 -3.51
C CYS A 346 1.28 -17.55 -2.00
N HIS A 347 1.37 -16.28 -1.63
CA HIS A 347 1.27 -15.77 -0.26
C HIS A 347 0.37 -14.53 -0.17
N SER A 348 -0.51 -14.35 -1.14
CA SER A 348 -1.44 -13.23 -1.21
C SER A 348 -2.89 -13.70 -1.25
N ASP A 349 -3.78 -12.75 -1.08
CA ASP A 349 -5.21 -12.87 -1.33
C ASP A 349 -5.54 -12.40 -2.76
N GLU A 350 -6.80 -12.10 -3.06
CA GLU A 350 -7.20 -11.80 -4.45
C GLU A 350 -6.60 -10.52 -5.02
N GLY A 351 -6.38 -10.60 -6.33
CA GLY A 351 -6.00 -9.44 -7.14
C GLY A 351 -7.16 -8.50 -7.48
N LEU A 352 -8.39 -9.01 -7.58
CA LEU A 352 -9.59 -8.20 -7.79
C LEU A 352 -10.80 -8.79 -7.04
N LYS A 353 -11.40 -8.03 -6.11
CA LYS A 353 -12.55 -8.49 -5.33
C LYS A 353 -13.75 -7.56 -5.45
N PHE A 354 -14.94 -8.14 -5.59
CA PHE A 354 -16.23 -7.46 -5.45
C PHE A 354 -17.02 -8.07 -4.29
N TYR A 355 -17.17 -7.34 -3.20
CA TYR A 355 -17.85 -7.81 -2.00
C TYR A 355 -19.03 -6.92 -1.62
N SER A 356 -20.25 -7.42 -1.74
CA SER A 356 -21.45 -6.58 -1.54
C SER A 356 -21.42 -5.29 -2.38
N ALA A 357 -20.91 -5.39 -3.61
CA ALA A 357 -20.59 -4.29 -4.51
C ALA A 357 -21.34 -4.48 -5.83
N ASN A 358 -22.16 -3.50 -6.23
CA ASN A 358 -23.12 -3.68 -7.32
C ASN A 358 -22.91 -2.68 -8.46
N GLY A 359 -22.98 -3.14 -9.71
CA GLY A 359 -22.97 -2.25 -10.86
C GLY A 359 -21.63 -1.58 -11.14
N ASN A 360 -20.53 -2.13 -10.66
CA ASN A 360 -19.18 -1.65 -10.94
C ASN A 360 -18.66 -2.19 -12.28
N CYS A 361 -17.56 -1.63 -12.76
CA CYS A 361 -16.92 -2.04 -14.00
C CYS A 361 -15.41 -2.18 -13.81
N ALA A 362 -14.85 -3.27 -14.33
CA ALA A 362 -13.41 -3.50 -14.40
C ALA A 362 -13.02 -3.88 -15.83
N THR A 363 -12.15 -3.10 -16.45
CA THR A 363 -11.67 -3.38 -17.81
C THR A 363 -10.22 -2.97 -18.04
N GLY A 364 -9.52 -3.70 -18.91
CA GLY A 364 -8.13 -3.43 -19.26
C GLY A 364 -7.13 -3.56 -18.11
N ASN A 365 -7.54 -4.12 -16.95
CA ASN A 365 -6.63 -4.31 -15.83
C ASN A 365 -5.75 -5.54 -16.08
N SER A 366 -4.53 -5.52 -15.53
CA SER A 366 -3.64 -6.68 -15.45
C SER A 366 -3.61 -7.18 -14.01
N ILE A 367 -3.99 -8.43 -13.77
CA ILE A 367 -4.08 -9.05 -12.44
C ILE A 367 -3.20 -10.29 -12.42
N THR A 368 -2.08 -10.22 -11.70
CA THR A 368 -0.99 -11.19 -11.86
C THR A 368 -0.43 -11.76 -10.55
N ASN A 369 -0.24 -13.09 -10.53
CA ASN A 369 0.42 -13.87 -9.47
C ASN A 369 -0.22 -13.85 -8.07
N PHE A 370 -1.50 -13.52 -7.97
CA PHE A 370 -2.18 -13.54 -6.68
C PHE A 370 -2.63 -14.94 -6.25
N GLY A 371 -2.84 -15.14 -4.96
CA GLY A 371 -3.42 -16.33 -4.34
C GLY A 371 -2.49 -17.03 -3.34
N GLY A 372 -2.95 -18.17 -2.80
CA GLY A 372 -2.20 -19.01 -1.88
C GLY A 372 -2.46 -18.78 -0.40
N LEU A 373 -3.09 -17.66 -0.03
CA LEU A 373 -3.68 -17.52 1.32
C LEU A 373 -5.13 -18.00 1.35
N THR A 374 -5.55 -18.45 2.53
CA THR A 374 -6.96 -18.68 2.83
C THR A 374 -7.54 -17.44 3.45
N ASN A 375 -8.51 -16.82 2.79
CA ASN A 375 -9.39 -15.87 3.44
C ASN A 375 -10.67 -16.60 3.88
N PRO A 376 -10.92 -16.78 5.19
CA PRO A 376 -12.15 -17.42 5.63
C PRO A 376 -13.38 -16.53 5.37
N ASN A 377 -13.21 -15.24 5.07
CA ASN A 377 -14.29 -14.28 4.94
C ASN A 377 -14.28 -13.62 3.55
N PRO A 378 -15.36 -13.73 2.77
CA PRO A 378 -16.62 -14.40 3.07
C PRO A 378 -16.68 -15.88 2.64
N SER A 379 -15.66 -16.39 1.94
CA SER A 379 -15.66 -17.74 1.39
C SER A 379 -14.32 -18.43 1.59
N PRO A 380 -14.27 -19.65 2.19
CA PRO A 380 -13.03 -20.39 2.35
C PRO A 380 -12.46 -20.93 1.02
N ASP A 381 -13.20 -20.77 -0.08
CA ASP A 381 -12.87 -21.26 -1.42
C ASP A 381 -12.25 -20.18 -2.31
N ASP A 382 -11.55 -19.25 -1.68
CA ASP A 382 -11.01 -18.06 -2.31
C ASP A 382 -10.15 -18.36 -3.54
N THR A 383 -10.15 -17.41 -4.48
CA THR A 383 -9.44 -17.46 -5.74
C THR A 383 -8.44 -16.32 -5.82
N GLY A 384 -7.15 -16.61 -6.01
CA GLY A 384 -6.17 -15.54 -6.17
C GLY A 384 -6.47 -14.55 -7.30
N GLY A 385 -7.15 -14.96 -8.37
CA GLY A 385 -7.45 -14.06 -9.50
C GLY A 385 -8.51 -13.01 -9.18
N CYS A 386 -9.77 -13.45 -9.12
CA CYS A 386 -10.89 -12.54 -8.91
C CYS A 386 -12.10 -13.20 -8.28
N GLU A 387 -12.68 -12.58 -7.26
CA GLU A 387 -13.88 -13.07 -6.58
C GLU A 387 -15.04 -12.05 -6.63
N ILE A 388 -16.24 -12.54 -6.93
CA ILE A 388 -17.49 -11.77 -6.90
C ILE A 388 -18.44 -12.42 -5.89
N PHE A 389 -18.64 -11.75 -4.76
CA PHE A 389 -19.44 -12.24 -3.64
C PHE A 389 -20.53 -11.23 -3.25
N ASN A 390 -21.77 -11.69 -3.12
CA ASN A 390 -22.95 -10.89 -2.80
C ASN A 390 -23.10 -9.65 -3.71
N SER A 391 -22.72 -9.81 -4.97
CA SER A 391 -22.41 -8.69 -5.87
C SER A 391 -23.07 -8.92 -7.22
N SER A 392 -23.84 -7.94 -7.69
CA SER A 392 -24.71 -8.05 -8.86
C SER A 392 -24.45 -6.96 -9.88
N ASN A 393 -24.76 -7.25 -11.15
CA ASN A 393 -24.69 -6.31 -12.28
C ASN A 393 -23.29 -5.72 -12.55
N ASN A 394 -22.23 -6.36 -12.06
CA ASN A 394 -20.86 -5.94 -12.31
C ASN A 394 -20.41 -6.38 -13.72
N LYS A 395 -19.51 -5.60 -14.31
CA LYS A 395 -18.99 -5.81 -15.66
C LYS A 395 -17.50 -6.06 -15.56
N VAL A 396 -17.05 -7.26 -15.91
CA VAL A 396 -15.63 -7.60 -15.85
C VAL A 396 -15.20 -8.16 -17.20
N PHE A 397 -14.61 -7.31 -18.02
CA PHE A 397 -14.27 -7.67 -19.40
C PHE A 397 -12.95 -7.06 -19.88
N GLY A 398 -12.25 -7.77 -20.76
CA GLY A 398 -11.00 -7.30 -21.35
C GLY A 398 -9.87 -7.10 -20.34
N ASN A 399 -9.94 -7.74 -19.17
CA ASN A 399 -8.83 -7.77 -18.22
C ASN A 399 -7.92 -8.96 -18.53
N THR A 400 -6.64 -8.83 -18.20
CA THR A 400 -5.65 -9.91 -18.30
C THR A 400 -5.43 -10.51 -16.91
N PHE A 401 -5.73 -11.80 -16.76
CA PHE A 401 -5.42 -12.56 -15.56
C PHE A 401 -4.31 -13.57 -15.89
N SER A 402 -3.22 -13.55 -15.13
CA SER A 402 -2.10 -14.47 -15.38
C SER A 402 -1.39 -14.92 -14.10
N GLY A 403 -0.93 -16.17 -14.06
CA GLY A 403 -0.17 -16.69 -12.92
C GLY A 403 -0.93 -16.78 -11.58
N ASN A 404 -2.21 -16.39 -11.52
CA ASN A 404 -2.99 -16.41 -10.29
C ASN A 404 -3.31 -17.85 -9.88
N LYS A 405 -3.27 -18.13 -8.58
CA LYS A 405 -3.39 -19.48 -8.01
C LYS A 405 -4.59 -19.59 -7.07
N ASP A 406 -5.01 -20.82 -6.84
CA ASP A 406 -5.95 -21.14 -5.77
C ASP A 406 -5.26 -21.16 -4.40
N LYS A 407 -6.05 -21.27 -3.32
CA LYS A 407 -5.54 -21.36 -1.94
C LYS A 407 -4.55 -22.51 -1.69
N THR A 408 -4.52 -23.53 -2.55
CA THR A 408 -3.59 -24.67 -2.43
C THR A 408 -2.34 -24.51 -3.26
N CYS A 409 -2.24 -23.44 -4.05
CA CYS A 409 -1.13 -23.18 -4.97
C CYS A 409 -0.96 -24.22 -6.08
N THR A 410 -2.00 -25.00 -6.38
CA THR A 410 -1.93 -26.10 -7.36
C THR A 410 -2.69 -25.80 -8.65
N LEU A 411 -3.73 -24.97 -8.59
CA LEU A 411 -4.60 -24.68 -9.72
C LEU A 411 -4.52 -23.22 -10.14
N ASP A 412 -4.50 -22.99 -11.44
CA ASP A 412 -4.60 -21.64 -12.00
C ASP A 412 -6.02 -21.08 -11.83
N ARG A 413 -6.10 -19.84 -11.35
CA ARG A 413 -7.33 -19.08 -11.11
C ARG A 413 -7.34 -17.78 -11.94
N ASN A 414 -7.10 -17.90 -13.23
CA ASN A 414 -6.98 -16.75 -14.15
C ASN A 414 -8.32 -16.25 -14.70
N SER A 415 -9.34 -16.17 -13.85
CA SER A 415 -10.67 -15.71 -14.19
C SER A 415 -11.44 -15.33 -12.93
N CYS A 416 -12.50 -14.55 -13.06
CA CYS A 416 -13.40 -14.27 -11.96
C CYS A 416 -14.29 -15.46 -11.60
N ARG A 417 -14.43 -15.72 -10.31
CA ARG A 417 -15.41 -16.65 -9.74
C ARG A 417 -16.59 -15.87 -9.17
N VAL A 418 -17.81 -16.20 -9.61
CA VAL A 418 -19.04 -15.68 -8.98
C VAL A 418 -19.47 -16.66 -7.90
N VAL A 419 -19.39 -16.22 -6.64
CA VAL A 419 -19.86 -16.98 -5.48
C VAL A 419 -21.34 -16.71 -5.24
N SER A 420 -21.77 -15.45 -5.34
CA SER A 420 -23.18 -15.07 -5.21
C SER A 420 -23.46 -13.69 -5.84
N GLY A 421 -24.74 -13.46 -6.14
CA GLY A 421 -25.21 -12.31 -6.91
C GLY A 421 -25.58 -12.67 -8.36
N THR A 422 -26.19 -11.74 -9.08
CA THR A 422 -26.77 -12.01 -10.42
C THR A 422 -26.51 -10.87 -11.40
N GLY A 423 -26.70 -11.13 -12.70
CA GLY A 423 -26.56 -10.10 -13.74
C GLY A 423 -25.13 -9.64 -14.01
N ASN A 424 -24.12 -10.31 -13.42
CA ASN A 424 -22.72 -10.06 -13.75
C ASN A 424 -22.42 -10.53 -15.19
N CYS A 425 -21.61 -9.78 -15.92
CA CYS A 425 -21.28 -10.06 -17.32
C CYS A 425 -19.79 -9.84 -17.62
N GLY A 426 -19.34 -10.42 -18.73
CA GLY A 426 -18.03 -10.16 -19.32
C GLY A 426 -17.20 -11.42 -19.56
N ASP A 427 -16.19 -11.30 -20.43
CA ASP A 427 -15.37 -12.43 -20.90
C ASP A 427 -14.43 -13.00 -19.83
N ASN A 428 -14.19 -12.27 -18.74
CA ASN A 428 -13.40 -12.75 -17.61
C ASN A 428 -14.21 -13.59 -16.60
N ILE A 429 -15.52 -13.76 -16.77
CA ILE A 429 -16.38 -14.55 -15.89
C ILE A 429 -16.85 -15.82 -16.64
N PRO A 430 -16.35 -17.01 -16.30
CA PRO A 430 -16.71 -18.24 -17.00
C PRO A 430 -18.22 -18.51 -16.97
N GLY A 431 -18.82 -18.71 -18.15
CA GLY A 431 -20.25 -18.99 -18.31
C GLY A 431 -21.18 -17.77 -18.19
N ALA A 432 -20.66 -16.57 -17.92
CA ALA A 432 -21.46 -15.35 -17.92
C ALA A 432 -21.77 -14.88 -19.35
N PRO A 433 -22.89 -14.15 -19.56
CA PRO A 433 -23.13 -13.48 -20.83
C PRO A 433 -22.08 -12.40 -21.11
N ALA A 434 -21.84 -12.11 -22.39
CA ALA A 434 -21.09 -10.93 -22.78
C ALA A 434 -21.79 -9.66 -22.28
N CYS A 435 -21.01 -8.66 -21.89
CA CYS A 435 -21.59 -7.36 -21.54
C CYS A 435 -22.17 -6.68 -22.78
N ALA A 436 -23.30 -5.99 -22.62
CA ALA A 436 -23.90 -5.15 -23.66
C ALA A 436 -23.11 -3.85 -23.93
N VAL A 437 -21.94 -3.70 -23.33
CA VAL A 437 -21.03 -2.55 -23.44
C VAL A 437 -19.61 -3.03 -23.66
N THR A 438 -18.82 -2.26 -24.39
CA THR A 438 -17.40 -2.54 -24.68
C THR A 438 -16.44 -1.61 -23.94
N THR A 439 -16.97 -0.64 -23.19
CA THR A 439 -16.23 0.27 -22.32
C THR A 439 -17.02 0.43 -21.03
N CYS A 440 -16.34 0.79 -19.93
CA CYS A 440 -17.08 1.14 -18.73
C CYS A 440 -17.97 2.36 -18.98
N PRO A 441 -19.15 2.43 -18.34
CA PRO A 441 -20.00 3.60 -18.46
C PRO A 441 -19.24 4.85 -18.01
N PRO A 442 -19.36 5.99 -18.73
CA PRO A 442 -18.80 7.25 -18.26
C PRO A 442 -19.43 7.61 -16.92
N LEU A 443 -18.59 7.87 -15.91
CA LEU A 443 -19.05 8.15 -14.55
C LEU A 443 -19.65 9.56 -14.43
N PHE A 444 -19.12 10.53 -15.20
CA PHE A 444 -19.53 11.94 -15.20
C PHE A 444 -19.65 12.52 -16.60
N LYS A 445 -20.63 13.38 -16.83
CA LYS A 445 -20.75 14.16 -18.07
C LYS A 445 -20.04 15.51 -17.90
N VAL A 446 -18.77 15.57 -18.33
CA VAL A 446 -17.96 16.79 -18.52
C VAL A 446 -17.64 17.53 -17.21
N GLU A 447 -16.35 17.76 -16.94
CA GLU A 447 -15.88 18.60 -15.84
C GLU A 447 -16.51 20.00 -15.93
N SER A 448 -17.47 20.31 -15.07
CA SER A 448 -17.91 21.69 -14.87
C SER A 448 -17.15 22.26 -13.68
N SER A 449 -16.57 23.46 -13.83
CA SER A 449 -15.87 24.17 -12.75
C SER A 449 -16.76 24.50 -11.55
N SER A 450 -18.08 24.30 -11.67
CA SER A 450 -19.11 24.65 -10.68
C SER A 450 -19.78 23.46 -9.98
N ALA A 451 -19.66 22.23 -10.50
CA ALA A 451 -20.28 21.06 -9.91
C ALA A 451 -19.36 19.83 -10.08
N PRO A 452 -18.88 19.22 -8.98
CA PRO A 452 -17.95 18.08 -9.03
C PRO A 452 -18.58 16.83 -9.66
N CYS A 453 -19.91 16.80 -9.82
CA CYS A 453 -20.63 15.73 -10.51
C CYS A 453 -21.89 16.31 -11.19
N ALA A 454 -21.88 16.54 -12.50
CA ALA A 454 -23.12 16.75 -13.25
C ALA A 454 -23.68 15.38 -13.67
N VAL A 455 -24.56 14.79 -12.85
CA VAL A 455 -25.31 13.59 -13.21
C VAL A 455 -26.66 14.05 -13.77
N VAL A 456 -26.88 13.89 -15.08
CA VAL A 456 -28.20 14.12 -15.69
C VAL A 456 -29.10 12.94 -15.29
N PRO A 457 -30.29 13.17 -14.71
CA PRO A 457 -31.27 12.10 -14.51
C PRO A 457 -31.60 11.48 -15.87
N ILE A 458 -31.44 10.16 -16.00
CA ILE A 458 -32.03 9.46 -17.14
C ILE A 458 -33.55 9.46 -16.87
N PRO A 459 -34.40 9.97 -17.79
CA PRO A 459 -35.85 9.89 -17.63
C PRO A 459 -36.35 8.45 -17.52
#